data_AF-A0A7V9F9E8-F1
#
_entry.id   AF-A0A7V9F9E8-F1
#
_cell.length_a   1.000
_cell.length_b   1.000
_cell.length_c   1.000
_cell.angle_alpha   90.00
_cell.angle_beta   90.00
_cell.angle_gamma   90.00
#
_symmetry.space_group_name_H-M   'P 1'
#
loop_
_entity.id
_entity.type
_entity.pdbx_description
1 polymer ?
#
loop_
_entity_poly.entity_id
_entity_poly.type
_entity_poly.pdbx_seq_one_letter_code
_entity_poly.pdbx_strand_id
1 'polypeptide(L)'
;MPLKGQEHRGHLSPSELAATLRRERDIIARYIEHARELVDAIAAYERRYEMSSETMVSDLSTGDLEETGDIVDWLITYERYQRIASEWPTLEPATLD
;
A
#
# COMPACT_ATOMS: atom_id res chain seq x y z
N MET A 1 50.79 0.83 -19.71
CA MET A 1 50.25 0.04 -18.58
C MET A 1 48.75 0.31 -18.49
N PRO A 2 47.86 -0.68 -18.69
CA PRO A 2 46.43 -0.44 -18.54
C PRO A 2 46.04 -0.46 -17.04
N LEU A 3 45.18 0.48 -16.65
CA LEU A 3 44.63 0.60 -15.32
C LEU A 3 43.78 -0.64 -15.00
N LYS A 4 44.13 -1.32 -13.90
CA LYS A 4 43.36 -2.42 -13.31
C LYS A 4 41.90 -2.00 -13.15
N GLY A 5 41.00 -2.83 -13.65
CA GLY A 5 39.57 -2.67 -13.47
C GLY A 5 39.22 -2.47 -12.00
N GLN A 6 38.54 -1.36 -11.71
CA GLN A 6 37.75 -1.23 -10.50
C GLN A 6 36.53 -2.15 -10.64
N GLU A 7 36.70 -3.41 -10.28
CA GLU A 7 35.57 -4.21 -9.81
C GLU A 7 35.20 -3.68 -8.41
N HIS A 8 34.34 -2.66 -8.35
CA HIS A 8 33.57 -2.39 -7.14
C HIS A 8 32.52 -3.49 -6.97
N ARG A 9 32.95 -4.71 -6.64
CA ARG A 9 32.07 -5.72 -6.07
C ARG A 9 31.72 -5.23 -4.67
N GLY A 10 30.48 -4.74 -4.51
CA GLY A 10 29.95 -4.22 -3.26
C GLY A 10 30.06 -5.25 -2.14
N HIS A 11 31.08 -5.11 -1.31
CA HIS A 11 31.13 -5.73 0.00
C HIS A 11 30.41 -4.80 0.97
N LEU A 12 29.12 -5.08 1.24
CA LEU A 12 28.45 -4.51 2.40
C LEU A 12 29.11 -5.11 3.65
N SER A 13 29.64 -4.25 4.52
CA SER A 13 30.06 -4.65 5.86
C SER A 13 28.84 -5.13 6.67
N PRO A 14 29.02 -5.97 7.71
CA PRO A 14 27.93 -6.41 8.57
C PRO A 14 27.12 -5.25 9.16
N SER A 15 27.77 -4.11 9.45
CA SER A 15 27.12 -2.88 9.91
C SER A 15 26.26 -2.21 8.83
N GLU A 16 26.71 -2.20 7.58
CA GLU A 16 25.94 -1.64 6.47
C GLU A 16 24.77 -2.56 6.11
N LEU A 17 24.95 -3.88 6.17
CA LEU A 17 23.86 -4.83 6.02
C LEU A 17 22.79 -4.63 7.10
N ALA A 18 23.19 -4.48 8.37
CA ALA A 18 22.25 -4.22 9.46
C ALA A 18 21.51 -2.89 9.30
N ALA A 19 22.19 -1.84 8.81
CA ALA A 19 21.57 -0.54 8.54
C ALA A 19 20.55 -0.63 7.38
N THR A 20 20.90 -1.34 6.30
CA THR A 20 19.99 -1.58 5.17
C THR A 20 18.77 -2.37 5.60
N LEU A 21 18.95 -3.49 6.32
CA LEU A 21 17.83 -4.29 6.82
C LEU A 21 16.90 -3.50 7.74
N ARG A 22 17.45 -2.63 8.61
CA ARG A 22 16.63 -1.75 9.44
C ARG A 22 15.82 -0.77 8.59
N ARG A 23 16.44 -0.16 7.58
CA ARG A 23 15.75 0.76 6.66
C ARG A 23 14.62 0.05 5.90
N GLU A 24 14.88 -1.14 5.36
CA GLU A 24 13.86 -1.94 4.68
C GLU A 24 12.70 -2.28 5.62
N ARG A 25 13.00 -2.70 6.86
CA ARG A 25 11.96 -2.96 7.87
C ARG A 25 11.13 -1.72 8.18
N ASP A 26 11.77 -0.56 8.34
CA ASP A 26 11.07 0.68 8.65
C ASP A 26 10.21 1.16 7.46
N ILE A 27 10.64 0.88 6.22
CA ILE A 27 9.83 1.12 5.01
C ILE A 27 8.59 0.21 5.03
N ILE A 28 8.78 -1.10 5.24
CA ILE A 28 7.68 -2.07 5.31
C ILE A 28 6.68 -1.69 6.41
N ALA A 29 7.16 -1.29 7.59
CA ALA A 29 6.31 -0.85 8.69
C ALA A 29 5.43 0.37 8.32
N ARG A 30 5.99 1.34 7.58
CA ARG A 30 5.20 2.49 7.09
C ARG A 30 4.16 2.07 6.06
N TYR A 31 4.48 1.13 5.19
CA TYR A 31 3.50 0.59 4.23
C TYR A 31 2.34 -0.11 4.92
N ILE A 32 2.62 -0.91 5.94
CA ILE A 32 1.59 -1.59 6.75
C ILE A 32 0.68 -0.57 7.43
N GLU A 33 1.27 0.44 8.09
CA GLU A 33 0.50 1.48 8.77
C GLU A 33 -0.38 2.24 7.78
N HIS A 34 0.17 2.63 6.63
CA HIS A 34 -0.59 3.30 5.59
C HIS A 34 -1.73 2.43 5.03
N ALA A 35 -1.51 1.12 4.87
CA ALA A 35 -2.57 0.20 4.47
C ALA A 35 -3.71 0.14 5.50
N ARG A 36 -3.38 0.15 6.81
CA ARG A 36 -4.38 0.20 7.89
C ARG A 36 -5.20 1.48 7.86
N GLU A 37 -4.55 2.63 7.68
CA GLU A 37 -5.24 3.93 7.54
C GLU A 37 -6.24 3.93 6.37
N LEU A 38 -5.86 3.34 5.24
CA LEU A 38 -6.73 3.22 4.07
C LEU A 38 -7.92 2.28 4.35
N VAL A 39 -7.70 1.14 5.01
CA VAL A 39 -8.78 0.22 5.41
C VAL A 39 -9.77 0.92 6.34
N ASP A 40 -9.29 1.66 7.33
CA ASP A 40 -10.15 2.39 8.26
C ASP A 40 -10.97 3.48 7.56
N ALA A 41 -10.36 4.19 6.61
CA ALA A 41 -11.04 5.18 5.78
C ALA A 41 -12.12 4.53 4.90
N ILE A 42 -11.82 3.41 4.25
CA ILE A 42 -12.79 2.64 3.46
C ILE A 42 -13.96 2.18 4.35
N ALA A 43 -13.68 1.63 5.52
CA ALA A 43 -14.72 1.20 6.47
C ALA A 43 -15.57 2.37 7.01
N ALA A 44 -15.03 3.59 7.04
CA ALA A 44 -15.82 4.78 7.35
C ALA A 44 -16.79 5.15 6.22
N TYR A 45 -16.35 5.03 4.96
CA TYR A 45 -17.22 5.23 3.81
C TYR A 45 -18.31 4.16 3.72
N GLU A 46 -17.96 2.88 3.90
CA GLU A 46 -18.95 1.80 3.90
C GLU A 46 -20.04 2.01 4.94
N ARG A 47 -19.67 2.49 6.14
CA ARG A 47 -20.64 2.86 7.19
C ARG A 47 -21.47 4.08 6.84
N ARG A 48 -20.88 5.09 6.18
CA ARG A 48 -21.58 6.33 5.79
C ARG A 48 -22.62 6.07 4.71
N TYR A 49 -22.29 5.23 3.74
CA TYR A 49 -23.15 4.89 2.62
C TYR A 49 -24.03 3.67 2.90
N GLU A 50 -23.82 2.98 4.02
CA GLU A 50 -24.48 1.72 4.38
C GLU A 50 -24.34 0.66 3.27
N MET A 51 -23.19 0.66 2.58
CA MET A 51 -22.91 -0.17 1.41
C MET A 51 -21.50 -0.75 1.51
N SER A 52 -21.32 -1.98 1.02
CA SER A 52 -19.98 -2.53 0.87
C SER A 52 -19.22 -1.85 -0.27
N SER A 53 -17.88 -1.84 -0.20
CA SER A 53 -17.05 -1.30 -1.27
C SER A 53 -17.27 -2.01 -2.61
N GLU A 54 -17.52 -3.33 -2.59
CA GLU A 54 -17.84 -4.10 -3.80
C GLU A 54 -19.15 -3.63 -4.44
N THR A 55 -20.18 -3.39 -3.63
CA THR A 55 -21.45 -2.82 -4.09
C THR A 55 -21.26 -1.42 -4.65
N MET A 56 -20.51 -0.56 -3.95
CA MET A 56 -20.24 0.79 -4.43
C MET A 56 -19.50 0.81 -5.77
N VAL A 57 -18.51 -0.08 -5.98
CA VAL A 57 -17.83 -0.23 -7.28
C VAL A 57 -18.81 -0.70 -8.35
N SER A 58 -19.63 -1.71 -8.04
CA SER A 58 -20.64 -2.24 -8.96
C SER A 58 -21.60 -1.14 -9.40
N ASP A 59 -22.19 -0.41 -8.46
CA ASP A 59 -23.21 0.60 -8.72
C ASP A 59 -22.64 1.81 -9.48
N LEU A 60 -21.37 2.18 -9.25
CA LEU A 60 -20.67 3.16 -10.10
C LEU A 60 -20.54 2.66 -11.55
N SER A 61 -20.19 1.39 -11.73
CA SER A 61 -19.97 0.82 -13.06
C SER A 61 -21.26 0.70 -13.88
N THR A 62 -22.40 0.48 -13.20
CA THR A 62 -23.73 0.41 -13.83
C THR A 62 -24.40 1.78 -13.96
N GLY A 63 -23.86 2.80 -13.28
CA GLY A 63 -24.41 4.15 -13.24
C GLY A 63 -25.57 4.33 -12.25
N ASP A 64 -25.73 3.38 -11.34
CA ASP A 64 -26.74 3.40 -10.27
C ASP A 64 -26.28 4.26 -9.07
N LEU A 65 -24.98 4.53 -8.96
CA LEU A 65 -24.39 5.48 -8.00
C LEU A 65 -23.91 6.75 -8.70
N GLU A 66 -24.27 7.91 -8.16
CA GLU A 66 -23.79 9.20 -8.67
C GLU A 66 -22.34 9.47 -8.25
N GLU A 67 -21.51 9.83 -9.22
CA GLU A 67 -20.14 10.30 -8.97
C GLU A 67 -20.13 11.69 -8.32
N THR A 68 -20.17 11.70 -6.99
CA THR A 68 -19.95 12.90 -6.18
C THR A 68 -18.49 13.04 -5.79
N GLY A 69 -18.06 14.24 -5.36
CA GLY A 69 -16.68 14.44 -4.88
C GLY A 69 -16.28 13.50 -3.74
N ASP A 70 -17.21 13.18 -2.84
CA ASP A 70 -16.99 12.26 -1.72
C ASP A 70 -16.81 10.80 -2.20
N ILE A 71 -17.57 10.39 -3.23
CA ILE A 71 -17.42 9.09 -3.88
C ILE A 71 -16.09 9.00 -4.64
N VAL A 72 -15.66 10.08 -5.30
CA VAL A 72 -14.34 10.15 -5.95
C VAL A 72 -13.21 10.01 -4.92
N ASP A 73 -13.33 10.68 -3.78
CA ASP A 73 -12.35 10.56 -2.68
C ASP A 73 -12.29 9.14 -2.11
N TRP A 74 -13.45 8.49 -1.94
CA TRP A 74 -13.50 7.07 -1.60
C TRP A 74 -12.84 6.20 -2.66
N LEU A 75 -13.11 6.42 -3.95
CA LEU A 75 -12.54 5.61 -5.04
C LEU A 75 -11.01 5.74 -5.09
N ILE A 76 -10.47 6.94 -4.90
CA ILE A 76 -9.02 7.15 -4.80
C ILE A 76 -8.43 6.38 -3.61
N THR A 77 -9.13 6.37 -2.47
CA THR A 77 -8.72 5.62 -1.27
C THR A 77 -8.74 4.12 -1.54
N TYR A 78 -9.81 3.62 -2.17
CA TYR A 78 -9.99 2.22 -2.51
C TYR A 78 -8.95 1.72 -3.52
N GLU A 79 -8.69 2.47 -4.59
CA GLU A 79 -7.65 2.14 -5.60
C GLU A 79 -6.24 2.11 -4.99
N ARG A 80 -5.93 3.02 -4.07
CA ARG A 80 -4.65 3.00 -3.35
C ARG A 80 -4.51 1.75 -2.50
N TYR A 81 -5.56 1.35 -1.79
CA TYR A 81 -5.56 0.12 -1.01
C TYR A 81 -5.38 -1.10 -1.90
N GLN A 82 -6.14 -1.20 -3.00
CA GLN A 82 -6.05 -2.30 -3.97
C GLN A 82 -4.63 -2.44 -4.56
N ARG A 83 -3.97 -1.33 -4.86
CA ARG A 83 -2.57 -1.35 -5.32
C ARG A 83 -1.64 -1.95 -4.26
N ILE A 84 -1.75 -1.52 -3.00
CA ILE A 84 -0.92 -2.05 -1.91
C ILE A 84 -1.19 -3.54 -1.71
N ALA A 85 -2.47 -3.96 -1.69
CA ALA A 85 -2.86 -5.36 -1.55
C ALA A 85 -2.34 -6.23 -2.71
N SER A 86 -2.31 -5.70 -3.94
CA SER A 86 -1.76 -6.40 -5.10
C SER A 86 -0.23 -6.48 -5.10
N GLU A 87 0.47 -5.44 -4.62
CA GLU A 87 1.93 -5.40 -4.57
C GLU A 87 2.47 -6.25 -3.40
N TRP A 88 1.71 -6.36 -2.31
CA TRP A 88 2.12 -7.03 -1.07
C TRP A 88 1.01 -7.94 -0.52
N PRO A 89 0.61 -9.01 -1.24
CA PRO A 89 -0.51 -9.85 -0.86
C PRO A 89 -0.29 -10.62 0.45
N THR A 90 0.97 -10.77 0.90
CA THR A 90 1.30 -11.42 2.19
C THR A 90 1.34 -10.44 3.36
N LEU A 91 1.19 -9.14 3.13
CA LEU A 91 1.13 -8.12 4.17
C LEU A 91 -0.33 -7.73 4.45
N GLU A 92 -1.18 -8.73 4.69
CA GLU A 92 -2.55 -8.43 5.14
C GLU A 92 -2.48 -7.69 6.49
N PRO A 93 -3.10 -6.50 6.61
CA PRO A 93 -2.99 -5.68 7.82
C PRO A 93 -3.50 -6.39 9.09
N ALA A 94 -4.34 -7.42 8.93
CA ALA A 94 -4.89 -8.28 9.99
C ALA A 94 -3.92 -9.38 10.50
N THR A 95 -2.80 -9.63 9.82
CA THR A 95 -1.86 -10.72 10.18
C THR A 95 -0.60 -10.24 10.91
N LEU A 96 -0.51 -8.95 11.21
CA LEU A 96 0.64 -8.29 11.82
C LEU A 96 0.29 -7.84 13.25
N ASP A 97 -0.02 -8.80 14.10
CA ASP A 97 -0.11 -8.67 15.57
C ASP A 97 1.07 -9.41 16.23
#